data_AF-A0A8C8K3P0-F1
#
_entry.id   AF-A0A8C8K3P0-F1
#
_cell.length_a   1.000
_cell.length_b   1.000
_cell.length_c   1.000
_cell.angle_alpha   90.00
_cell.angle_beta   90.00
_cell.angle_gamma   90.00
#
_symmetry.space_group_name_H-M   'P 1'
#
loop_
_entity.id
_entity.type
_entity.pdbx_description
1 polymer ?
#
loop_
_entity_poly.entity_id
_entity_poly.type
_entity_poly.pdbx_seq_one_letter_code
_entity_poly.pdbx_strand_id
1 'polypeptide(L)'
;MCLLLELCEAFIWVAISEAGNSNEVIFCSRRNSGSSFPVAVLMRASFIISIGDLVYVLWLFFVTLAWNWNVWLIPMRWAFPYQTPSNIYLWLLADYLCDLIYILDIMVFQPRLQFVRGGDIVDMRKNYMKTFRFKMDVISLVPLELFYFKTGINPLLRFPRLLKVMSFFEFNDRLEAILTKAYVYRVIRTTSYLLYCLHCNACLFYWISAYEGLGSTKWVYDGKGNSYIRCYYFAVKTLITIGGLPEPTTLFEIIFQLINYFVGVFAFSIMIGQMRDVVGAATSGQTYYRACMDNTVKYMASYRIPKDVQNRVKTWYNYTWQSQGMLDEQELLVQLPDKMRLDIAVDVNYDIVSKVSLFQGCDRQMIFDMLKSLRSVVYLPGDYVCKKGEVGREMYIIKAGEVQVVGGPDGKTVFVTLKSGSVFGEISLLAVGGGNRRTANVVAHGFANLFILDKKDLNEILVHYPESQKLLRKKTTFTPHTKTRTKLSLPSTFGKSDHNYILLGLWWSA
;
A
#
# COMPACT_ATOMS: atom_id res chain seq x y z
N MET A 1 11.61 -24.36 5.08
CA MET A 1 10.62 -24.68 4.02
C MET A 1 9.20 -24.52 4.56
N CYS A 2 8.78 -25.26 5.60
CA CYS A 2 7.53 -24.95 6.34
C CYS A 2 7.50 -23.49 6.81
N LEU A 3 8.56 -22.96 7.43
CA LEU A 3 8.60 -21.55 7.84
C LEU A 3 8.43 -20.53 6.69
N LEU A 4 8.84 -20.88 5.47
CA LEU A 4 8.77 -19.99 4.29
C LEU A 4 7.38 -20.05 3.65
N LEU A 5 6.80 -21.25 3.61
CA LEU A 5 5.41 -21.49 3.22
C LEU A 5 4.45 -20.89 4.25
N GLU A 6 4.73 -21.03 5.55
CA GLU A 6 3.96 -20.44 6.66
C GLU A 6 4.09 -18.91 6.68
N LEU A 7 5.27 -18.34 6.40
CA LEU A 7 5.42 -16.89 6.27
C LEU A 7 4.74 -16.36 4.99
N CYS A 8 4.85 -17.07 3.86
CA CYS A 8 4.12 -16.69 2.65
C CYS A 8 2.60 -16.83 2.86
N GLU A 9 2.13 -17.93 3.44
CA GLU A 9 0.71 -18.16 3.76
C GLU A 9 0.20 -17.14 4.77
N ALA A 10 0.90 -16.88 5.88
CA ALA A 10 0.47 -15.92 6.89
C ALA A 10 0.38 -14.48 6.32
N PHE A 11 1.35 -14.06 5.51
CA PHE A 11 1.31 -12.75 4.88
C PHE A 11 0.31 -12.66 3.73
N ILE A 12 0.07 -13.75 2.99
CA ILE A 12 -0.97 -13.81 1.96
C ILE A 12 -2.36 -13.79 2.60
N TRP A 13 -2.57 -14.43 3.75
CA TRP A 13 -3.80 -14.31 4.53
C TRP A 13 -4.01 -12.89 5.08
N VAL A 14 -2.95 -12.21 5.51
CA VAL A 14 -3.01 -10.78 5.85
C VAL A 14 -3.31 -9.91 4.63
N ALA A 15 -2.72 -10.21 3.46
CA ALA A 15 -2.99 -9.52 2.20
C ALA A 15 -4.43 -9.71 1.72
N ILE A 16 -4.95 -10.94 1.81
CA ILE A 16 -6.35 -11.29 1.50
C ILE A 16 -7.29 -10.63 2.51
N SER A 17 -6.91 -10.54 3.78
CA SER A 17 -7.67 -9.82 4.82
C SER A 17 -7.70 -8.31 4.57
N GLU A 18 -6.58 -7.69 4.18
CA GLU A 18 -6.52 -6.27 3.82
C GLU A 18 -7.26 -5.98 2.50
N ALA A 19 -7.17 -6.89 1.51
CA ALA A 19 -7.96 -6.84 0.28
C ALA A 19 -9.47 -6.98 0.56
N GLY A 20 -9.84 -7.83 1.53
CA GLY A 20 -11.21 -7.97 2.02
C GLY A 20 -11.78 -6.68 2.60
N ASN A 21 -10.95 -5.87 3.26
CA ASN A 21 -11.31 -4.57 3.84
C ASN A 21 -11.31 -3.42 2.83
N SER A 22 -10.64 -3.55 1.68
CA SER A 22 -10.59 -2.52 0.62
C SER A 22 -11.67 -2.71 -0.46
N ASN A 23 -12.56 -3.70 -0.29
CA ASN A 23 -13.69 -4.01 -1.17
C ASN A 23 -14.77 -2.90 -1.27
N GLU A 24 -14.59 -1.73 -0.67
CA GLU A 24 -15.47 -0.58 -0.94
C GLU A 24 -15.03 0.26 -2.16
N VAL A 25 -13.81 0.13 -2.68
CA VAL A 25 -13.27 1.14 -3.64
C VAL A 25 -13.12 0.67 -5.09
N ILE A 26 -13.39 -0.60 -5.43
CA ILE A 26 -13.27 -1.10 -6.83
C ILE A 26 -14.53 -1.82 -7.28
N PHE A 27 -15.70 -1.18 -7.18
CA PHE A 27 -16.90 -1.62 -7.89
C PHE A 27 -17.68 -0.42 -8.44
N CYS A 28 -17.20 0.12 -9.56
CA CYS A 28 -18.04 0.94 -10.44
C CYS A 28 -18.22 0.25 -11.79
N SER A 29 -18.83 -0.94 -11.77
CA SER A 29 -19.70 -1.40 -12.84
C SER A 29 -20.63 -2.51 -12.31
N ARG A 30 -21.92 -2.20 -12.26
CA ARG A 30 -23.05 -3.05 -11.82
C ARG A 30 -23.02 -3.52 -10.36
N ARG A 31 -23.49 -2.63 -9.49
CA ARG A 31 -24.18 -3.01 -8.24
C ARG A 31 -25.46 -3.76 -8.61
N ASN A 32 -25.44 -5.09 -8.62
CA ASN A 32 -26.65 -5.90 -8.46
C ASN A 32 -26.54 -6.68 -7.14
N SER A 33 -27.58 -6.51 -6.35
CA SER A 33 -27.87 -7.00 -5.00
C SER A 33 -27.21 -8.30 -4.55
N GLY A 34 -26.85 -8.30 -3.26
CA GLY A 34 -26.41 -9.43 -2.45
C GLY A 34 -26.93 -10.80 -2.85
N SER A 35 -25.98 -11.69 -3.10
CA SER A 35 -26.14 -13.13 -2.92
C SER A 35 -24.77 -13.70 -2.63
N SER A 36 -24.65 -14.43 -1.53
CA SER A 36 -23.49 -15.24 -1.16
C SER A 36 -22.96 -15.97 -2.38
N PHE A 37 -21.72 -15.67 -2.80
CA PHE A 37 -21.09 -16.22 -4.01
C PHE A 37 -20.91 -17.75 -3.90
N PRO A 38 -21.68 -18.58 -4.63
CA PRO A 38 -21.46 -20.01 -4.66
C PRO A 38 -20.51 -20.34 -5.82
N VAL A 39 -19.56 -21.26 -5.59
CA VAL A 39 -18.64 -21.85 -6.58
C VAL A 39 -19.36 -22.28 -7.89
N ALA A 40 -20.67 -22.54 -7.84
CA ALA A 40 -21.52 -22.84 -8.99
C ALA A 40 -21.59 -21.73 -10.07
N VAL A 41 -21.37 -20.45 -9.73
CA VAL A 41 -21.40 -19.34 -10.72
C VAL A 41 -20.17 -19.36 -11.63
N LEU A 42 -19.01 -19.74 -11.10
CA LEU A 42 -17.77 -19.93 -11.87
C LEU A 42 -17.91 -21.04 -12.94
N MET A 43 -18.77 -22.03 -12.71
CA MET A 43 -18.97 -23.13 -13.66
C MET A 43 -19.90 -22.80 -14.84
N ARG A 44 -20.58 -21.64 -14.86
CA ARG A 44 -21.37 -21.22 -16.04
C ARG A 44 -20.45 -20.94 -17.23
N ALA A 45 -20.80 -21.49 -18.40
CA ALA A 45 -20.02 -21.36 -19.64
C ALA A 45 -19.83 -19.92 -20.13
N SER A 46 -20.66 -18.98 -19.67
CA SER A 46 -20.66 -17.57 -20.06
C SER A 46 -19.93 -16.65 -19.06
N PHE A 47 -19.37 -17.18 -17.97
CA PHE A 47 -18.72 -16.36 -16.94
C PHE A 47 -17.34 -15.89 -17.43
N ILE A 48 -17.18 -14.57 -17.53
CA ILE A 48 -15.93 -13.90 -17.88
C ILE A 48 -15.23 -13.52 -16.58
N ILE A 49 -13.96 -13.91 -16.44
CA ILE A 49 -13.16 -13.56 -15.26
C ILE A 49 -12.51 -12.21 -15.53
N SER A 50 -12.88 -11.20 -14.75
CA SER A 50 -12.26 -9.88 -14.85
C SER A 50 -10.83 -9.96 -14.36
N ILE A 51 -9.96 -9.16 -14.98
CA ILE A 51 -8.55 -9.04 -14.63
C ILE A 51 -8.40 -8.60 -13.16
N GLY A 52 -9.36 -7.88 -12.59
CA GLY A 52 -9.33 -7.38 -11.21
C GLY A 52 -10.00 -8.27 -10.17
N ASP A 53 -10.56 -9.43 -10.54
CA ASP A 53 -11.31 -10.26 -9.60
C ASP A 53 -10.37 -10.91 -8.57
N LEU A 54 -10.61 -10.65 -7.27
CA LEU A 54 -9.89 -11.28 -6.16
C LEU A 54 -9.93 -12.82 -6.26
N VAL A 55 -11.01 -13.37 -6.80
CA VAL A 55 -11.19 -14.81 -7.05
C VAL A 55 -10.10 -15.36 -7.98
N TYR A 56 -9.71 -14.61 -9.01
CA TYR A 56 -8.65 -15.03 -9.92
C TYR A 56 -7.27 -14.97 -9.25
N VAL A 57 -7.04 -13.97 -8.40
CA VAL A 57 -5.79 -13.86 -7.61
C VAL A 57 -5.67 -15.04 -6.63
N LEU A 58 -6.77 -15.42 -5.98
CA LEU A 58 -6.84 -16.62 -5.14
C LEU A 58 -6.62 -17.91 -5.94
N TRP A 59 -7.12 -18.02 -7.17
CA TRP A 59 -6.82 -19.16 -8.04
C TRP A 59 -5.34 -19.21 -8.41
N LEU A 60 -4.77 -18.08 -8.83
CA LEU A 60 -3.35 -17.96 -9.15
C LEU A 60 -2.44 -18.29 -7.95
N PHE A 61 -2.90 -18.07 -6.72
CA PHE A 61 -2.21 -18.53 -5.53
C PHE A 61 -2.05 -20.06 -5.51
N PHE A 62 -3.11 -20.82 -5.79
CA PHE A 62 -3.01 -22.30 -5.86
C PHE A 62 -2.12 -22.76 -7.01
N VAL A 63 -2.18 -22.11 -8.17
CA VAL A 63 -1.28 -22.40 -9.30
C VAL A 63 0.18 -22.12 -8.93
N THR A 64 0.42 -21.03 -8.21
CA THR A 64 1.74 -20.64 -7.71
C THR A 64 2.24 -21.60 -6.62
N LEU A 65 1.36 -22.10 -5.76
CA LEU A 65 1.69 -23.11 -4.75
C LEU A 65 2.12 -24.42 -5.42
N ALA A 66 1.38 -24.87 -6.44
CA ALA A 66 1.75 -26.04 -7.24
C ALA A 66 3.09 -25.84 -7.99
N TRP A 67 3.37 -24.63 -8.47
CA TRP A 67 4.67 -24.30 -9.05
C TRP A 67 5.80 -24.34 -8.02
N ASN A 68 5.59 -23.77 -6.83
CA ASN A 68 6.58 -23.82 -5.74
C ASN A 68 6.86 -25.26 -5.30
N TRP A 69 5.84 -26.12 -5.21
CA TRP A 69 6.02 -27.55 -4.95
C TRP A 69 7.04 -28.18 -5.91
N ASN A 70 6.83 -27.99 -7.23
CA ASN A 70 7.71 -28.54 -8.25
C ASN A 70 9.13 -27.92 -8.19
N VAL A 71 9.22 -26.59 -8.08
CA VAL A 71 10.51 -25.85 -8.06
C VAL A 71 11.41 -26.29 -6.90
N TRP A 72 10.86 -26.42 -5.70
CA TRP A 72 11.65 -26.77 -4.52
C TRP A 72 11.92 -28.27 -4.41
N LEU A 73 10.96 -29.12 -4.77
CA LEU A 73 11.05 -30.54 -4.44
C LEU A 73 11.66 -31.39 -5.55
N ILE A 74 11.64 -30.93 -6.81
CA ILE A 74 12.33 -31.65 -7.90
C ILE A 74 13.85 -31.68 -7.66
N PRO A 75 14.56 -30.56 -7.41
CA PRO A 75 16.01 -30.60 -7.14
C PRO A 75 16.35 -31.40 -5.88
N MET A 76 15.52 -31.26 -4.84
CA MET A 76 15.67 -31.98 -3.59
C MET A 76 15.58 -33.50 -3.79
N ARG A 77 14.53 -33.97 -4.47
CA ARG A 77 14.31 -35.41 -4.74
C ARG A 77 15.35 -35.97 -5.71
N TRP A 78 15.89 -35.13 -6.58
CA TRP A 78 16.97 -35.53 -7.48
C TRP A 78 18.30 -35.73 -6.74
N ALA A 79 18.65 -34.81 -5.84
CA ALA A 79 19.92 -34.89 -5.12
C ALA A 79 19.87 -35.85 -3.93
N PHE A 80 18.85 -35.75 -3.07
CA PHE A 80 18.79 -36.47 -1.80
C PHE A 80 17.94 -37.75 -1.88
N PRO A 81 18.34 -38.84 -1.19
CA PRO A 81 17.61 -40.12 -1.19
C PRO A 81 16.41 -40.11 -0.24
N TYR A 82 15.56 -39.08 -0.29
CA TYR A 82 14.35 -38.99 0.54
C TYR A 82 13.13 -39.70 -0.05
N GLN A 83 13.21 -40.07 -1.33
CA GLN A 83 12.17 -40.87 -1.98
C GLN A 83 12.43 -42.35 -1.67
N THR A 84 11.59 -42.91 -0.79
CA THR A 84 11.68 -44.31 -0.36
C THR A 84 10.47 -45.09 -0.87
N PRO A 85 10.55 -46.44 -0.97
CA PRO A 85 9.41 -47.24 -1.41
C PRO A 85 8.14 -47.08 -0.55
N SER A 86 8.29 -46.71 0.73
CA SER A 86 7.17 -46.52 1.66
C SER A 86 6.43 -45.19 1.47
N ASN A 87 7.11 -44.12 1.04
CA ASN A 87 6.51 -42.79 0.92
C ASN A 87 6.17 -42.38 -0.53
N ILE A 88 6.49 -43.23 -1.50
CA ILE A 88 6.37 -42.92 -2.93
C ILE A 88 4.94 -42.57 -3.35
N TYR A 89 3.93 -43.20 -2.75
CA TYR A 89 2.52 -42.93 -3.03
C TYR A 89 2.11 -41.51 -2.62
N LEU A 90 2.65 -40.99 -1.52
CA LEU A 90 2.37 -39.61 -1.07
C LEU A 90 2.99 -38.59 -2.02
N TRP A 91 4.21 -38.85 -2.50
CA TRP A 91 4.87 -38.01 -3.50
C TRP A 91 4.07 -37.95 -4.80
N LEU A 92 3.66 -39.10 -5.32
CA LEU A 92 2.86 -39.18 -6.55
C LEU A 92 1.49 -38.52 -6.39
N LEU A 93 0.83 -38.69 -5.23
CA LEU A 93 -0.45 -38.03 -4.95
C LEU A 93 -0.32 -36.49 -5.04
N ALA A 94 0.70 -35.92 -4.40
CA ALA A 94 0.93 -34.48 -4.42
C ALA A 94 1.33 -33.97 -5.82
N ASP A 95 2.14 -34.75 -6.55
CA ASP A 95 2.56 -34.48 -7.92
C ASP A 95 1.35 -34.43 -8.88
N TYR A 96 0.45 -35.41 -8.81
CA TYR A 96 -0.76 -35.44 -9.65
C TYR A 96 -1.79 -34.38 -9.23
N LEU A 97 -1.84 -34.00 -7.95
CA LEU A 97 -2.64 -32.86 -7.51
C LEU A 97 -2.15 -31.55 -8.14
N CYS A 98 -0.84 -31.34 -8.22
CA CYS A 98 -0.26 -30.18 -8.90
C CYS A 98 -0.57 -30.18 -10.40
N ASP A 99 -0.47 -31.34 -11.06
CA ASP A 99 -0.81 -31.47 -12.49
C ASP A 99 -2.31 -31.21 -12.74
N LEU A 100 -3.20 -31.64 -11.85
CA LEU A 100 -4.63 -31.32 -11.90
C LEU A 100 -4.88 -29.81 -11.82
N ILE A 101 -4.20 -29.09 -10.92
CA ILE A 101 -4.30 -27.64 -10.81
C ILE A 101 -3.88 -26.96 -12.12
N TYR A 102 -2.81 -27.42 -12.75
CA TYR A 102 -2.35 -26.88 -14.04
C TYR A 102 -3.34 -27.15 -15.18
N ILE A 103 -3.93 -28.34 -15.23
CA ILE A 103 -4.98 -28.68 -16.22
C ILE A 103 -6.19 -27.76 -16.04
N LEU A 104 -6.65 -27.57 -14.80
CA LEU A 104 -7.77 -26.68 -14.49
C LEU A 104 -7.47 -25.23 -14.88
N ASP A 105 -6.25 -24.76 -14.65
CA ASP A 105 -5.83 -23.40 -15.03
C ASP A 105 -5.93 -23.20 -16.55
N ILE A 106 -5.39 -24.12 -17.34
CA ILE A 106 -5.34 -24.03 -18.80
C ILE A 106 -6.72 -24.25 -19.44
N MET A 107 -7.54 -25.15 -18.88
CA MET A 107 -8.85 -25.48 -19.46
C MET A 107 -9.96 -24.52 -19.05
N VAL A 108 -9.94 -24.03 -17.80
CA VAL A 108 -11.05 -23.26 -17.22
C VAL A 108 -10.71 -21.79 -17.09
N PHE A 109 -9.56 -21.44 -16.49
CA PHE A 109 -9.28 -20.06 -16.10
C PHE A 109 -8.67 -19.23 -17.23
N GLN A 110 -7.56 -19.68 -17.82
CA GLN A 110 -6.84 -18.93 -18.86
C GLN A 110 -7.71 -18.59 -20.09
N PRO A 111 -8.58 -19.49 -20.61
CA PRO A 111 -9.45 -19.16 -21.75
C PRO A 111 -10.58 -18.17 -21.42
N ARG A 112 -10.88 -17.96 -20.15
CA ARG A 112 -11.96 -17.07 -19.66
C ARG A 112 -11.44 -15.74 -19.12
N LEU A 113 -10.12 -15.55 -19.14
CA LEU A 113 -9.49 -14.33 -18.68
C LEU A 113 -9.82 -13.19 -19.65
N GLN A 114 -10.44 -12.14 -19.14
CA GLN A 114 -10.84 -10.98 -19.93
C GLN A 114 -9.63 -10.37 -20.63
N PHE A 115 -9.75 -10.14 -21.94
CA PHE A 115 -8.76 -9.41 -22.73
C PHE A 115 -9.45 -8.26 -23.45
N VAL A 116 -9.00 -7.04 -23.15
CA VAL A 116 -9.56 -5.80 -23.70
C VAL A 116 -8.62 -5.25 -24.77
N ARG A 117 -9.14 -5.01 -25.97
CA ARG A 117 -8.39 -4.37 -27.07
C ARG A 117 -9.22 -3.23 -27.63
N GLY A 118 -8.70 -2.00 -27.56
CA GLY A 118 -9.43 -0.81 -28.03
C GLY A 118 -10.67 -0.45 -27.22
N GLY A 119 -10.79 -0.96 -25.98
CA GLY A 119 -11.95 -0.73 -25.11
C GLY A 119 -12.97 -1.87 -25.10
N ASP A 120 -12.94 -2.77 -26.10
CA ASP A 120 -13.87 -3.89 -26.22
C ASP A 120 -13.27 -5.22 -25.75
N ILE A 121 -14.12 -6.09 -25.21
CA ILE A 121 -13.77 -7.46 -24.83
C ILE A 121 -13.70 -8.32 -26.09
N VAL A 122 -12.51 -8.83 -26.41
CA VAL A 122 -12.26 -9.67 -27.59
C VAL A 122 -12.35 -11.16 -27.22
N ASP A 123 -12.55 -12.03 -28.21
CA ASP A 123 -12.53 -13.50 -28.06
C ASP A 123 -11.26 -13.99 -27.33
N MET A 124 -11.42 -14.30 -26.03
CA MET A 124 -10.35 -14.57 -25.08
C MET A 124 -9.62 -15.87 -25.39
N ARG A 125 -10.36 -16.92 -25.74
CA ARG A 125 -9.80 -18.26 -26.00
C ARG A 125 -8.89 -18.25 -27.23
N LYS A 126 -9.35 -17.66 -28.34
CA LYS A 126 -8.54 -17.57 -29.56
C LYS A 126 -7.31 -16.70 -29.36
N ASN A 127 -7.42 -15.65 -28.54
CA ASN A 127 -6.28 -14.83 -28.19
C ASN A 127 -5.25 -15.63 -27.38
N TYR A 128 -5.69 -16.30 -26.31
CA TYR A 128 -4.84 -17.12 -25.45
C TYR A 128 -4.08 -18.20 -26.24
N MET A 129 -4.75 -18.94 -27.13
CA MET A 129 -4.12 -19.99 -27.94
C MET A 129 -2.99 -19.48 -28.87
N LYS A 130 -2.98 -18.19 -29.21
CA LYS A 130 -1.91 -17.57 -30.02
C LYS A 130 -0.73 -17.09 -29.19
N THR A 131 -0.91 -16.93 -27.88
CA THR A 131 0.14 -16.42 -26.99
C THR A 131 1.28 -17.42 -26.81
N PHE A 132 2.48 -16.91 -26.58
CA PHE A 132 3.62 -17.73 -26.16
C PHE A 132 3.35 -18.47 -24.84
N ARG A 133 2.55 -17.87 -23.95
CA ARG A 133 2.12 -18.48 -22.69
C ARG A 133 1.44 -19.83 -22.90
N PHE A 134 0.48 -19.92 -23.82
CA PHE A 134 -0.19 -21.18 -24.12
C PHE A 134 0.78 -22.29 -24.55
N LYS A 135 1.82 -21.96 -25.33
CA LYS A 135 2.85 -22.93 -25.72
C LYS A 135 3.62 -23.46 -24.51
N MET A 136 4.06 -22.56 -23.62
CA MET A 136 4.76 -22.95 -22.39
C MET A 136 3.89 -23.78 -21.46
N ASP A 137 2.61 -23.42 -21.35
CA ASP A 137 1.61 -24.12 -20.56
C ASP A 137 1.39 -25.55 -21.06
N VAL A 138 1.27 -25.76 -22.37
CA VAL A 138 1.14 -27.09 -22.97
C VAL A 138 2.40 -27.92 -22.78
N ILE A 139 3.59 -27.33 -22.97
CA ILE A 139 4.87 -28.05 -22.77
C ILE A 139 5.03 -28.46 -21.30
N SER A 140 4.54 -27.65 -20.35
CA SER A 140 4.65 -27.93 -18.91
C SER A 140 3.91 -29.20 -18.47
N LEU A 141 2.86 -29.58 -19.20
CA LEU A 141 2.02 -30.75 -18.95
C LEU A 141 2.33 -31.94 -19.84
N VAL A 142 3.44 -31.94 -20.58
CA VAL A 142 3.83 -33.10 -21.39
C VAL A 142 3.99 -34.31 -20.46
N PRO A 143 3.27 -35.43 -20.71
CA PRO A 143 3.24 -36.58 -19.82
C PRO A 143 4.48 -37.47 -19.96
N LEU A 144 5.66 -36.90 -19.71
CA LEU A 144 6.94 -37.63 -19.68
C LEU A 144 7.00 -38.71 -18.60
N GLU A 145 6.04 -38.73 -17.68
CA GLU A 145 5.91 -39.75 -16.64
C GLU A 145 5.47 -41.11 -17.19
N LEU A 146 4.96 -41.18 -18.42
CA LEU A 146 4.75 -42.45 -19.11
C LEU A 146 6.06 -43.26 -19.24
N PHE A 147 7.22 -42.62 -19.14
CA PHE A 147 8.51 -43.32 -19.12
C PHE A 147 8.86 -43.94 -17.76
N TYR A 148 8.09 -43.70 -16.69
CA TYR A 148 8.31 -44.33 -15.38
C TYR A 148 8.29 -45.86 -15.44
N PHE A 149 7.54 -46.45 -16.39
CA PHE A 149 7.52 -47.90 -16.61
C PHE A 149 8.89 -48.47 -17.04
N LYS A 150 9.75 -47.66 -17.66
CA LYS A 150 11.08 -48.10 -18.13
C LYS A 150 12.22 -47.62 -17.23
N THR A 151 12.14 -46.40 -16.72
CA THR A 151 13.26 -45.74 -16.03
C THR A 151 13.15 -45.80 -14.50
N GLY A 152 12.02 -46.26 -13.97
CA GLY A 152 11.64 -46.01 -12.57
C GLY A 152 11.18 -44.57 -12.36
N ILE A 153 10.72 -44.28 -11.14
CA ILE A 153 10.17 -42.96 -10.76
C ILE A 153 11.31 -41.96 -10.61
N ASN A 154 11.64 -41.29 -11.72
CA ASN A 154 12.70 -40.29 -11.79
C ASN A 154 12.13 -38.87 -11.69
N PRO A 155 12.55 -38.08 -10.68
CA PRO A 155 12.09 -36.69 -10.51
C PRO A 155 12.42 -35.77 -11.70
N LEU A 156 13.53 -36.03 -12.40
CA LEU A 156 13.98 -35.20 -13.54
C LEU A 156 12.99 -35.17 -14.71
N LEU A 157 12.19 -36.21 -14.90
CA LEU A 157 11.17 -36.23 -15.97
C LEU A 157 10.04 -35.22 -15.71
N ARG A 158 9.94 -34.68 -14.49
CA ARG A 158 8.99 -33.61 -14.12
C ARG A 158 9.56 -32.20 -14.32
N PHE A 159 10.80 -32.04 -14.79
CA PHE A 159 11.40 -30.72 -15.06
C PHE A 159 10.55 -29.80 -15.98
N PRO A 160 9.80 -30.29 -16.98
CA PRO A 160 8.93 -29.42 -17.79
C PRO A 160 7.90 -28.62 -16.97
N ARG A 161 7.47 -29.11 -15.78
CA ARG A 161 6.47 -28.42 -14.94
C ARG A 161 6.96 -27.03 -14.50
N LEU A 162 8.29 -26.82 -14.46
CA LEU A 162 8.90 -25.52 -14.13
C LEU A 162 8.59 -24.43 -15.16
N LEU A 163 8.23 -24.80 -16.40
CA LEU A 163 7.89 -23.86 -17.48
C LEU A 163 6.64 -23.02 -17.20
N LYS A 164 5.84 -23.40 -16.19
CA LYS A 164 4.69 -22.63 -15.68
C LYS A 164 5.09 -21.36 -14.89
N VAL A 165 6.37 -20.96 -14.95
CA VAL A 165 6.93 -19.76 -14.29
C VAL A 165 6.19 -18.46 -14.63
N MET A 166 5.56 -18.37 -15.80
CA MET A 166 4.79 -17.19 -16.20
C MET A 166 3.58 -16.94 -15.29
N SER A 167 2.96 -17.98 -14.75
CA SER A 167 1.87 -17.86 -13.78
C SER A 167 2.37 -17.37 -12.42
N PHE A 168 3.59 -17.78 -12.02
CA PHE A 168 4.24 -17.27 -10.82
C PHE A 168 4.48 -15.76 -10.92
N PHE A 169 5.07 -15.29 -12.03
CA PHE A 169 5.30 -13.85 -12.21
C PHE A 169 3.98 -13.06 -12.24
N GLU A 170 2.98 -13.55 -12.96
CA GLU A 170 1.66 -12.88 -12.98
C GLU A 170 1.02 -12.80 -11.58
N PHE A 171 1.09 -13.86 -10.78
CA PHE A 171 0.59 -13.83 -9.42
C PHE A 171 1.31 -12.77 -8.58
N ASN A 172 2.64 -12.73 -8.67
CA ASN A 172 3.46 -11.77 -7.92
C ASN A 172 3.12 -10.32 -8.32
N ASP A 173 2.98 -10.02 -9.61
CA ASP A 173 2.67 -8.68 -10.11
C ASP A 173 1.29 -8.21 -9.63
N ARG A 174 0.30 -9.11 -9.66
CA ARG A 174 -1.07 -8.84 -9.20
C ARG A 174 -1.14 -8.65 -7.69
N LEU A 175 -0.47 -9.51 -6.94
CA LEU A 175 -0.43 -9.39 -5.48
C LEU A 175 0.26 -8.09 -5.07
N GLU A 176 1.33 -7.70 -5.75
CA GLU A 176 2.02 -6.43 -5.52
C GLU A 176 1.13 -5.22 -5.80
N ALA A 177 0.26 -5.28 -6.82
CA ALA A 177 -0.67 -4.20 -7.15
C ALA A 177 -1.83 -4.04 -6.15
N ILE A 178 -2.19 -5.10 -5.42
CA ILE A 178 -3.29 -5.10 -4.44
C ILE A 178 -2.79 -4.67 -3.05
N LEU A 179 -1.54 -4.96 -2.74
CA LEU A 179 -0.95 -4.69 -1.42
C LEU A 179 -0.70 -3.19 -1.20
N THR A 180 -1.29 -2.66 -0.12
CA THR A 180 -1.03 -1.28 0.36
C THR A 180 0.45 -1.04 0.66
N LYS A 181 1.14 -2.08 1.16
CA LYS A 181 2.57 -2.07 1.48
C LYS A 181 3.36 -3.00 0.56
N ALA A 182 3.25 -2.77 -0.75
CA ALA A 182 3.96 -3.52 -1.80
C ALA A 182 5.46 -3.74 -1.52
N TYR A 183 6.13 -2.77 -0.88
CA TYR A 183 7.55 -2.86 -0.53
C TYR A 183 7.88 -4.02 0.41
N VAL A 184 6.99 -4.39 1.35
CA VAL A 184 7.20 -5.54 2.26
C VAL A 184 7.25 -6.84 1.47
N TYR A 185 6.31 -6.99 0.52
CA TYR A 185 6.26 -8.16 -0.35
C TYR A 185 7.49 -8.26 -1.24
N ARG A 186 8.02 -7.13 -1.73
CA ARG A 186 9.29 -7.12 -2.48
C ARG A 186 10.43 -7.73 -1.68
N VAL A 187 10.56 -7.42 -0.39
CA VAL A 187 11.59 -8.03 0.48
C VAL A 187 11.38 -9.54 0.58
N ILE A 188 10.16 -9.98 0.86
CA ILE A 188 9.85 -11.42 0.99
C ILE A 188 10.18 -12.16 -0.30
N ARG A 189 9.80 -11.61 -1.45
CA ARG A 189 10.08 -12.17 -2.78
C ARG A 189 11.58 -12.31 -3.04
N THR A 190 12.36 -11.26 -2.80
CA THR A 190 13.81 -11.29 -3.04
C THR A 190 14.55 -12.20 -2.06
N THR A 191 14.15 -12.20 -0.79
CA THR A 191 14.66 -13.17 0.20
C THR A 191 14.31 -14.62 -0.19
N SER A 192 13.12 -14.87 -0.73
CA SER A 192 12.73 -16.20 -1.20
C SER A 192 13.60 -16.68 -2.36
N TYR A 193 13.98 -15.79 -3.29
CA TYR A 193 14.93 -16.11 -4.36
C TYR A 193 16.31 -16.49 -3.81
N LEU A 194 16.82 -15.76 -2.80
CA LEU A 194 18.08 -16.12 -2.15
C LEU A 194 18.00 -17.50 -1.49
N LEU A 195 16.93 -17.77 -0.76
CA LEU A 195 16.72 -19.05 -0.08
C LEU A 195 16.61 -20.21 -1.07
N TYR A 196 16.03 -19.96 -2.25
CA TYR A 196 16.01 -20.94 -3.34
C TYR A 196 17.40 -21.16 -3.95
N CYS A 197 18.21 -20.12 -4.16
CA CYS A 197 19.60 -20.27 -4.59
C CYS A 197 20.43 -21.11 -3.59
N LEU A 198 20.25 -20.87 -2.29
CA LEU A 198 20.85 -21.67 -1.21
C LEU A 198 20.40 -23.13 -1.27
N HIS A 199 19.12 -23.36 -1.52
CA HIS A 199 18.54 -24.69 -1.67
C HIS A 199 19.16 -25.44 -2.87
N CYS A 200 19.21 -24.82 -4.04
CA CYS A 200 19.85 -25.40 -5.23
C CYS A 200 21.32 -25.71 -5.00
N ASN A 201 22.06 -24.79 -4.36
CA ASN A 201 23.46 -25.00 -4.02
C ASN A 201 23.66 -26.17 -3.04
N ALA A 202 22.78 -26.31 -2.04
CA ALA A 202 22.79 -27.45 -1.12
C ALA A 202 22.54 -28.78 -1.84
N CYS A 203 21.60 -28.82 -2.78
CA CYS A 203 21.32 -30.00 -3.60
C CYS A 203 22.53 -30.37 -4.48
N LEU A 204 23.14 -29.38 -5.14
CA LEU A 204 24.35 -29.59 -5.95
C LEU A 204 25.53 -30.07 -5.12
N PHE A 205 25.76 -29.49 -3.94
CA PHE A 205 26.83 -29.90 -3.03
C PHE A 205 26.65 -31.35 -2.55
N TYR A 206 25.43 -31.75 -2.20
CA TYR A 206 25.15 -33.14 -1.83
C TYR A 206 25.37 -34.10 -3.00
N TRP A 207 24.89 -33.74 -4.20
CA TRP A 207 25.07 -34.55 -5.40
C TRP A 207 26.56 -34.76 -5.73
N ILE A 208 27.37 -33.70 -5.64
CA ILE A 208 28.84 -33.78 -5.81
C ILE A 208 29.47 -34.67 -4.73
N SER A 209 29.11 -34.46 -3.46
CA SER A 209 29.62 -35.28 -2.35
C SER A 209 29.28 -36.76 -2.54
N ALA A 210 28.08 -37.07 -3.05
CA ALA A 210 27.67 -38.43 -3.35
C ALA A 210 28.43 -39.02 -4.56
N TYR A 211 28.75 -38.19 -5.55
CA TYR A 211 29.52 -38.58 -6.73
C TYR A 211 30.99 -38.89 -6.42
N GLU A 212 31.66 -38.07 -5.60
CA GLU A 212 33.05 -38.32 -5.16
C GLU A 212 33.15 -39.36 -4.04
N GLY A 213 32.03 -39.68 -3.40
CA GLY A 213 31.94 -40.60 -2.27
C GLY A 213 31.84 -39.88 -0.94
N LEU A 214 30.83 -40.23 -0.15
CA LEU A 214 30.56 -39.58 1.14
C LEU A 214 31.71 -39.83 2.12
N GLY A 215 32.26 -38.75 2.68
CA GLY A 215 33.38 -38.77 3.63
C GLY A 215 34.73 -39.17 3.04
N SER A 216 34.88 -39.14 1.70
CA SER A 216 36.16 -39.43 1.03
C SER A 216 37.22 -38.35 1.32
N THR A 217 36.79 -37.10 1.41
CA THR A 217 37.62 -35.94 1.77
C THR A 217 37.05 -35.21 2.99
N LYS A 218 37.79 -34.24 3.53
CA LYS A 218 37.28 -33.39 4.61
C LYS A 218 36.26 -32.35 4.12
N TRP A 219 36.20 -32.09 2.82
CA TRP A 219 35.34 -31.08 2.21
C TRP A 219 33.95 -31.64 1.88
N VAL A 220 33.88 -32.86 1.36
CA VAL A 220 32.60 -33.53 1.06
C VAL A 220 31.78 -33.81 2.30
N TYR A 221 30.48 -34.00 2.10
CA TYR A 221 29.57 -34.43 3.17
C TYR A 221 29.98 -35.81 3.74
N ASP A 222 30.14 -35.89 5.06
CA ASP A 222 30.60 -37.07 5.82
C ASP A 222 29.55 -38.18 6.01
N GLY A 223 28.33 -37.99 5.52
CA GLY A 223 27.24 -38.96 5.66
C GLY A 223 26.58 -39.01 7.05
N LYS A 224 27.00 -38.17 8.01
CA LYS A 224 26.47 -38.21 9.38
C LYS A 224 25.37 -37.16 9.60
N GLY A 225 24.38 -37.47 10.43
CA GLY A 225 23.28 -36.57 10.78
C GLY A 225 22.31 -36.30 9.62
N ASN A 226 21.61 -35.16 9.66
CA ASN A 226 20.68 -34.77 8.60
C ASN A 226 21.46 -34.18 7.40
N SER A 227 21.44 -34.91 6.28
CA SER A 227 22.15 -34.54 5.04
C SER A 227 21.73 -33.18 4.50
N TYR A 228 20.42 -32.91 4.41
CA TYR A 228 19.91 -31.64 3.92
C TYR A 228 20.38 -30.45 4.77
N ILE A 229 20.24 -30.53 6.10
CA ILE A 229 20.60 -29.43 6.99
C ILE A 229 22.10 -29.13 6.91
N ARG A 230 22.96 -30.15 6.87
CA ARG A 230 24.42 -29.96 6.77
C ARG A 230 24.84 -29.40 5.41
N CYS A 231 24.25 -29.87 4.32
CA CYS A 231 24.51 -29.34 2.98
C CYS A 231 23.97 -27.90 2.83
N TYR A 232 22.84 -27.60 3.46
CA TYR A 232 22.29 -26.25 3.49
C TYR A 232 23.16 -25.30 4.32
N TYR A 233 23.70 -25.77 5.45
CA TYR A 233 24.66 -25.02 6.25
C TYR A 233 25.94 -24.68 5.45
N PHE A 234 26.45 -25.65 4.67
CA PHE A 234 27.54 -25.42 3.74
C PHE A 234 27.18 -24.36 2.67
N ALA A 235 26.01 -24.49 2.05
CA ALA A 235 25.52 -23.54 1.06
C ALA A 235 25.40 -22.11 1.61
N VAL A 236 24.92 -21.96 2.85
CA VAL A 236 24.83 -20.65 3.54
C VAL A 236 26.21 -20.05 3.77
N LYS A 237 27.16 -20.83 4.29
CA LYS A 237 28.53 -20.36 4.54
C LYS A 237 29.26 -19.92 3.27
N THR A 238 29.02 -20.61 2.17
CA THR A 238 29.63 -20.28 0.87
C THR A 238 28.96 -19.09 0.20
N LEU A 239 27.62 -19.08 0.10
CA LEU A 239 26.89 -18.04 -0.63
C LEU A 239 26.92 -16.68 0.08
N ILE A 240 26.92 -16.67 1.43
CA ILE A 240 26.99 -15.44 2.25
C ILE A 240 28.45 -15.10 2.64
N THR A 241 29.43 -15.86 2.14
CA THR A 241 30.87 -15.58 2.34
C THR A 241 31.34 -15.52 3.81
N ILE A 242 30.69 -16.27 4.72
CA ILE A 242 31.08 -16.34 6.13
C ILE A 242 32.43 -17.07 6.30
N GLY A 243 32.74 -18.02 5.41
CA GLY A 243 33.97 -18.81 5.45
C GLY A 243 33.96 -19.91 6.52
N GLY A 244 35.16 -20.37 6.92
CA GLY A 244 35.32 -21.44 7.91
C GLY A 244 34.78 -22.79 7.45
N LEU A 245 35.03 -23.11 6.18
CA LEU A 245 34.74 -24.41 5.57
C LEU A 245 36.06 -25.17 5.40
N PRO A 246 36.03 -26.51 5.42
CA PRO A 246 37.20 -27.32 5.09
C PRO A 246 37.75 -26.94 3.72
N GLU A 247 39.07 -27.06 3.53
CA GLU A 247 39.68 -26.75 2.25
C GLU A 247 39.37 -27.85 1.21
N PRO A 248 39.00 -27.49 -0.03
CA PRO A 248 38.85 -28.45 -1.10
C PRO A 248 40.22 -29.05 -1.45
N THR A 249 40.24 -30.35 -1.68
CA THR A 249 41.43 -31.17 -1.93
C THR A 249 41.55 -31.59 -3.38
N THR A 250 40.45 -31.96 -4.04
CA THR A 250 40.47 -32.39 -5.45
C THR A 250 40.32 -31.19 -6.39
N LEU A 251 40.82 -31.33 -7.63
CA LEU A 251 40.62 -30.29 -8.65
C LEU A 251 39.13 -29.99 -8.88
N PHE A 252 38.28 -31.02 -8.79
CA PHE A 252 36.84 -30.88 -8.96
C PHE A 252 36.21 -30.08 -7.82
N GLU A 253 36.56 -30.37 -6.57
CA GLU A 253 36.15 -29.61 -5.39
C GLU A 253 36.59 -28.13 -5.49
N ILE A 254 37.84 -27.89 -5.93
CA ILE A 254 38.39 -26.53 -6.09
C ILE A 254 37.59 -25.74 -7.13
N ILE A 255 37.31 -26.33 -8.30
CA ILE A 255 36.54 -25.66 -9.36
C ILE A 255 35.12 -25.35 -8.89
N PHE A 256 34.45 -26.30 -8.24
CA PHE A 256 33.11 -26.08 -7.71
C PHE A 256 33.11 -24.99 -6.64
N GLN A 257 34.05 -25.03 -5.69
CA GLN A 257 34.17 -24.04 -4.63
C GLN A 257 34.47 -22.64 -5.17
N LEU A 258 35.30 -22.54 -6.21
CA LEU A 258 35.61 -21.29 -6.92
C LEU A 258 34.35 -20.69 -7.55
N ILE A 259 33.60 -21.49 -8.32
CA ILE A 259 32.34 -21.06 -8.94
C ILE A 259 31.34 -20.61 -7.88
N ASN A 260 31.22 -21.37 -6.79
CA ASN A 260 30.30 -21.07 -5.70
C ASN A 260 30.64 -19.75 -4.99
N TYR A 261 31.93 -19.43 -4.80
CA TYR A 261 32.34 -18.13 -4.27
C TYR A 261 32.01 -16.98 -5.24
N PHE A 262 32.27 -17.14 -6.53
CA PHE A 262 31.89 -16.12 -7.52
C PHE A 262 30.38 -15.87 -7.51
N VAL A 263 29.57 -16.94 -7.60
CA VAL A 263 28.11 -16.84 -7.58
C VAL A 263 27.61 -16.23 -6.27
N GLY A 264 28.20 -16.62 -5.13
CA GLY A 264 27.87 -16.08 -3.81
C GLY A 264 28.06 -14.58 -3.69
N VAL A 265 29.23 -14.08 -4.11
CA VAL A 265 29.52 -12.62 -4.09
C VAL A 265 28.50 -11.85 -4.93
N PHE A 266 28.16 -12.33 -6.13
CA PHE A 266 27.16 -11.65 -6.97
C PHE A 266 25.75 -11.73 -6.37
N ALA A 267 25.32 -12.89 -5.90
CA ALA A 267 23.99 -13.09 -5.32
C ALA A 267 23.77 -12.23 -4.07
N PHE A 268 24.76 -12.21 -3.17
CA PHE A 268 24.73 -11.37 -1.97
C PHE A 268 24.74 -9.88 -2.30
N SER A 269 25.56 -9.45 -3.28
CA SER A 269 25.61 -8.04 -3.72
C SER A 269 24.26 -7.58 -4.29
N ILE A 270 23.61 -8.39 -5.11
CA ILE A 270 22.29 -8.09 -5.69
C ILE A 270 21.24 -7.94 -4.59
N MET A 271 21.25 -8.84 -3.59
CA MET A 271 20.31 -8.78 -2.47
C MET A 271 20.46 -7.47 -1.69
N ILE A 272 21.69 -7.07 -1.34
CA ILE A 272 21.94 -5.80 -0.64
C ILE A 272 21.42 -4.60 -1.46
N GLY A 273 21.67 -4.59 -2.76
CA GLY A 273 21.17 -3.54 -3.66
C GLY A 273 19.64 -3.42 -3.61
N GLN A 274 18.94 -4.54 -3.76
CA GLN A 274 17.47 -4.57 -3.70
C GLN A 274 16.91 -4.16 -2.34
N MET A 275 17.55 -4.59 -1.25
CA MET A 275 17.15 -4.17 0.11
C MET A 275 17.27 -2.66 0.27
N ARG A 276 18.33 -2.03 -0.26
CA ARG A 276 18.50 -0.58 -0.24
C ARG A 276 17.35 0.12 -0.96
N ASP A 277 16.99 -0.33 -2.15
CA ASP A 277 15.95 0.29 -2.97
C ASP A 277 14.57 0.16 -2.30
N VAL A 278 14.30 -0.98 -1.66
CA VAL A 278 13.07 -1.19 -0.88
C VAL A 278 13.01 -0.27 0.34
N VAL A 279 14.09 -0.16 1.12
CA VAL A 279 14.15 0.75 2.27
C VAL A 279 14.00 2.20 1.83
N GLY A 280 14.61 2.57 0.69
CA GLY A 280 14.46 3.90 0.09
C GLY A 280 13.01 4.21 -0.30
N ALA A 281 12.31 3.26 -0.93
CA ALA A 281 10.89 3.42 -1.27
C ALA A 281 10.00 3.52 -0.01
N ALA A 282 10.23 2.65 0.99
CA ALA A 282 9.45 2.61 2.23
C ALA A 282 9.58 3.90 3.07
N THR A 283 10.74 4.56 2.99
CA THR A 283 11.02 5.79 3.75
C THR A 283 10.99 7.05 2.89
N SER A 284 10.53 6.95 1.64
CA SER A 284 10.55 8.05 0.66
C SER A 284 9.84 9.30 1.15
N GLY A 285 8.59 9.20 1.63
CA GLY A 285 7.82 10.34 2.14
C GLY A 285 8.48 11.00 3.36
N GLN A 286 8.97 10.21 4.31
CA GLN A 286 9.69 10.72 5.48
C GLN A 286 11.01 11.41 5.09
N THR A 287 11.71 10.87 4.09
CA THR A 287 12.96 11.42 3.55
C THR A 287 12.70 12.74 2.82
N TYR A 288 11.64 12.82 2.02
CA TYR A 288 11.19 14.05 1.37
C TYR A 288 10.87 15.15 2.40
N TYR A 289 10.05 14.83 3.40
CA TYR A 289 9.74 15.74 4.50
C TYR A 289 11.00 16.26 5.20
N ARG A 290 11.92 15.36 5.58
CA ARG A 290 13.19 15.74 6.24
C ARG A 290 14.03 16.62 5.33
N ALA A 291 14.13 16.30 4.04
CA ALA A 291 14.87 17.11 3.08
C ALA A 291 14.29 18.53 2.95
N CYS A 292 12.97 18.70 2.87
CA CYS A 292 12.31 20.01 2.83
C CYS A 292 12.57 20.83 4.10
N MET A 293 12.43 20.20 5.28
CA MET A 293 12.72 20.83 6.56
C MET A 293 14.19 21.24 6.65
N ASP A 294 15.13 20.35 6.33
CA ASP A 294 16.57 20.61 6.40
C ASP A 294 17.00 21.72 5.44
N ASN A 295 16.46 21.72 4.21
CA ASN A 295 16.69 22.80 3.24
C ASN A 295 16.17 24.15 3.75
N THR A 296 14.99 24.16 4.37
CA THR A 296 14.41 25.39 4.96
C THR A 296 15.23 25.87 6.15
N VAL A 297 15.67 24.97 7.03
CA VAL A 297 16.52 25.31 8.17
C VAL A 297 17.88 25.82 7.71
N LYS A 298 18.47 25.21 6.67
CA LYS A 298 19.71 25.68 6.05
C LYS A 298 19.56 27.07 5.47
N TYR A 299 18.46 27.36 4.79
CA TYR A 299 18.11 28.70 4.30
C TYR A 299 18.01 29.69 5.47
N MET A 300 17.27 29.37 6.52
CA MET A 300 17.13 30.26 7.67
C MET A 300 18.47 30.53 8.39
N ALA A 301 19.35 29.52 8.44
CA ALA A 301 20.68 29.65 9.01
C ALA A 301 21.59 30.55 8.17
N SER A 302 21.58 30.41 6.84
CA SER A 302 22.41 31.23 5.94
C SER A 302 22.04 32.72 6.00
N TYR A 303 20.74 33.01 6.15
CA TYR A 303 20.23 34.38 6.28
C TYR A 303 20.20 34.90 7.74
N ARG A 304 20.72 34.14 8.71
CA ARG A 304 20.77 34.51 10.14
C ARG A 304 19.40 34.90 10.72
N ILE A 305 18.35 34.19 10.32
CA ILE A 305 16.99 34.40 10.84
C ILE A 305 16.95 34.10 12.36
N PRO A 306 16.25 34.89 13.19
CA PRO A 306 16.15 34.65 14.63
C PRO A 306 15.65 33.25 15.01
N LYS A 307 16.17 32.70 16.12
CA LYS A 307 15.83 31.33 16.57
C LYS A 307 14.34 31.13 16.81
N ASP A 308 13.62 32.16 17.24
CA ASP A 308 12.17 32.09 17.47
C ASP A 308 11.40 31.77 16.18
N VAL A 309 11.76 32.43 15.07
CA VAL A 309 11.16 32.17 13.75
C VAL A 309 11.56 30.78 13.25
N GLN A 310 12.82 30.38 13.45
CA GLN A 310 13.27 29.03 13.08
C GLN A 310 12.50 27.94 13.83
N ASN A 311 12.32 28.10 15.13
CA ASN A 311 11.58 27.17 15.98
C ASN A 311 10.11 27.11 15.54
N ARG A 312 9.51 28.26 15.23
CA ARG A 312 8.13 28.32 14.70
C ARG A 312 7.99 27.52 13.39
N VAL A 313 8.90 27.71 12.44
CA VAL A 313 8.89 26.97 11.16
C VAL A 313 9.08 25.47 11.39
N LYS A 314 10.00 25.06 12.26
CA LYS A 314 10.19 23.64 12.62
C LYS A 314 8.94 23.04 13.27
N THR A 315 8.27 23.78 14.15
CA THR A 315 7.01 23.35 14.77
C THR A 315 5.92 23.15 13.73
N TRP A 316 5.81 24.05 12.74
CA TRP A 316 4.89 23.88 11.62
C TRP A 316 5.18 22.61 10.83
N TYR A 317 6.43 22.39 10.39
CA TYR A 317 6.82 21.17 9.68
C TYR A 317 6.45 19.90 10.47
N ASN A 318 6.83 19.83 11.75
CA ASN A 318 6.56 18.66 12.60
C ASN A 318 5.06 18.40 12.76
N TYR A 319 4.26 19.44 13.01
CA TYR A 319 2.83 19.27 13.19
C TYR A 319 2.12 18.93 11.87
N THR A 320 2.47 19.58 10.76
CA THR A 320 1.90 19.27 9.44
C THR A 320 2.16 17.82 9.07
N TRP A 321 3.40 17.33 9.27
CA TRP A 321 3.73 15.92 9.04
C TRP A 321 2.95 14.97 9.96
N GLN A 322 2.87 15.26 11.26
CA GLN A 322 2.14 14.41 12.21
C GLN A 322 0.62 14.40 11.96
N SER A 323 0.05 15.49 11.46
CA SER A 323 -1.39 15.64 11.26
C SER A 323 -1.87 15.18 9.88
N GLN A 324 -1.06 15.35 8.82
CA GLN A 324 -1.46 15.08 7.44
C GLN A 324 -0.63 13.97 6.77
N GLY A 325 0.57 13.65 7.27
CA GLY A 325 1.48 12.69 6.64
C GLY A 325 2.07 13.15 5.29
N MET A 326 1.82 14.40 4.90
CA MET A 326 2.33 15.04 3.68
C MET A 326 2.42 16.55 3.88
N LEU A 327 3.17 17.23 3.01
CA LEU A 327 3.33 18.69 3.06
C LEU A 327 2.33 19.43 2.18
N ASP A 328 1.97 18.83 1.04
CA ASP A 328 0.98 19.37 0.11
C ASP A 328 0.15 18.24 -0.52
N GLU A 329 -1.16 18.30 -0.31
CA GLU A 329 -2.13 17.36 -0.89
C GLU A 329 -2.33 17.62 -2.39
N GLN A 330 -2.15 18.86 -2.84
CA GLN A 330 -2.38 19.21 -4.24
C GLN A 330 -1.34 18.55 -5.16
N GLU A 331 -0.08 18.49 -4.73
CA GLU A 331 1.00 17.83 -5.46
C GLU A 331 0.65 16.36 -5.81
N LEU A 332 -0.06 15.66 -4.90
CA LEU A 332 -0.51 14.29 -5.13
C LEU A 332 -1.64 14.19 -6.17
N LEU A 333 -2.58 15.14 -6.16
CA LEU A 333 -3.81 15.07 -6.97
C LEU A 333 -3.67 15.67 -8.38
N VAL A 334 -2.59 16.42 -8.67
CA VAL A 334 -2.37 17.08 -9.97
C VAL A 334 -2.29 16.09 -11.14
N GLN A 335 -1.86 14.85 -10.91
CA GLN A 335 -1.74 13.84 -11.96
C GLN A 335 -3.08 13.21 -12.38
N LEU A 336 -4.14 13.39 -11.59
CA LEU A 336 -5.43 12.77 -11.84
C LEU A 336 -6.30 13.62 -12.78
N PRO A 337 -7.09 12.98 -13.68
CA PRO A 337 -8.12 13.68 -14.42
C PRO A 337 -9.15 14.33 -13.50
N ASP A 338 -9.72 15.47 -13.92
CA ASP A 338 -10.63 16.28 -13.11
C ASP A 338 -11.80 15.52 -12.51
N LYS A 339 -12.36 14.55 -13.24
CA LYS A 339 -13.47 13.72 -12.77
C LYS A 339 -13.06 12.87 -11.57
N MET A 340 -11.92 12.18 -11.64
CA MET A 340 -11.42 11.33 -10.55
C MET A 340 -11.00 12.18 -9.34
N ARG A 341 -10.39 13.34 -9.59
CA ARG A 341 -10.05 14.30 -8.52
C ARG A 341 -11.29 14.80 -7.79
N LEU A 342 -12.37 15.07 -8.52
CA LEU A 342 -13.64 15.45 -7.92
C LEU A 342 -14.21 14.32 -7.04
N ASP A 343 -14.23 13.09 -7.55
CA ASP A 343 -14.77 11.95 -6.82
C ASP A 343 -14.06 11.78 -5.46
N ILE A 344 -12.72 11.86 -5.45
CA ILE A 344 -11.91 11.84 -4.21
C ILE A 344 -12.26 13.03 -3.30
N ALA A 345 -12.33 14.24 -3.86
CA ALA A 345 -12.62 15.43 -3.07
C ALA A 345 -14.00 15.38 -2.42
N VAL A 346 -15.00 14.81 -3.10
CA VAL A 346 -16.35 14.57 -2.57
C VAL A 346 -16.27 13.60 -1.39
N ASP A 347 -15.66 12.44 -1.57
CA ASP A 347 -15.63 11.41 -0.51
C ASP A 347 -14.86 11.87 0.74
N VAL A 348 -13.80 12.67 0.58
CA VAL A 348 -12.99 13.14 1.71
C VAL A 348 -13.62 14.35 2.44
N ASN A 349 -14.19 15.30 1.69
CA ASN A 349 -14.49 16.64 2.23
C ASN A 349 -15.98 17.02 2.21
N TYR A 350 -16.84 16.32 1.45
CA TYR A 350 -18.24 16.70 1.30
C TYR A 350 -19.00 16.73 2.63
N ASP A 351 -18.77 15.75 3.50
CA ASP A 351 -19.45 15.64 4.79
C ASP A 351 -19.17 16.82 5.72
N ILE A 352 -17.97 17.38 5.66
CA ILE A 352 -17.57 18.54 6.48
C ILE A 352 -18.23 19.79 5.92
N VAL A 353 -18.11 20.00 4.60
CA VAL A 353 -18.55 21.22 3.92
C VAL A 353 -20.07 21.32 3.81
N SER A 354 -20.77 20.21 3.60
CA SER A 354 -22.24 20.17 3.50
C SER A 354 -22.93 20.50 4.84
N LYS A 355 -22.30 20.17 5.97
CA LYS A 355 -22.83 20.44 7.32
C LYS A 355 -22.69 21.91 7.73
N VAL A 356 -21.83 22.67 7.07
CA VAL A 356 -21.60 24.10 7.33
C VAL A 356 -22.90 24.90 7.14
N SER A 357 -23.28 25.67 8.16
CA SER A 357 -24.52 26.46 8.19
C SER A 357 -24.67 27.45 7.03
N LEU A 358 -23.56 28.00 6.53
CA LEU A 358 -23.54 28.90 5.39
C LEU A 358 -24.03 28.21 4.11
N PHE A 359 -23.58 26.99 3.84
CA PHE A 359 -23.88 26.25 2.60
C PHE A 359 -25.17 25.42 2.67
N GLN A 360 -25.82 25.32 3.84
CA GLN A 360 -27.11 24.62 3.99
C GLN A 360 -28.17 25.13 2.99
N GLY A 361 -28.79 24.24 2.23
CA GLY A 361 -29.81 24.60 1.24
C GLY A 361 -29.26 25.20 -0.08
N CYS A 362 -27.95 25.28 -0.25
CA CYS A 362 -27.37 25.50 -1.58
C CYS A 362 -27.47 24.22 -2.41
N ASP A 363 -27.41 24.37 -3.74
CA ASP A 363 -27.37 23.22 -4.64
C ASP A 363 -26.16 22.32 -4.36
N ARG A 364 -26.36 20.99 -4.41
CA ARG A 364 -25.32 19.99 -4.19
C ARG A 364 -24.21 20.12 -5.23
N GLN A 365 -24.56 20.40 -6.48
CA GLN A 365 -23.58 20.52 -7.55
C GLN A 365 -22.64 21.72 -7.35
N MET A 366 -23.14 22.82 -6.79
CA MET A 366 -22.31 23.96 -6.39
C MET A 366 -21.27 23.57 -5.34
N ILE A 367 -21.65 22.75 -4.35
CA ILE A 367 -20.71 22.26 -3.33
C ILE A 367 -19.64 21.39 -3.99
N PHE A 368 -20.02 20.49 -4.92
CA PHE A 368 -19.07 19.67 -5.66
C PHE A 368 -18.05 20.49 -6.45
N ASP A 369 -18.49 21.55 -7.14
CA ASP A 369 -17.57 22.44 -7.85
C ASP A 369 -16.67 23.23 -6.89
N MET A 370 -17.19 23.63 -5.72
CA MET A 370 -16.39 24.30 -4.68
C MET A 370 -15.31 23.41 -4.07
N LEU A 371 -15.58 22.12 -3.86
CA LEU A 371 -14.61 21.17 -3.30
C LEU A 371 -13.33 21.06 -4.14
N LYS A 372 -13.41 21.30 -5.46
CA LYS A 372 -12.25 21.29 -6.37
C LYS A 372 -11.27 22.43 -6.11
N SER A 373 -11.74 23.55 -5.56
CA SER A 373 -10.97 24.77 -5.34
C SER A 373 -10.55 24.97 -3.88
N LEU A 374 -10.90 24.05 -2.98
CA LEU A 374 -10.49 24.13 -1.58
C LEU A 374 -9.00 23.80 -1.42
N ARG A 375 -8.29 24.62 -0.64
CA ARG A 375 -6.90 24.35 -0.22
C ARG A 375 -6.85 24.11 1.28
N SER A 376 -6.24 23.02 1.74
CA SER A 376 -6.05 22.76 3.18
C SER A 376 -4.78 23.46 3.67
N VAL A 377 -4.88 24.25 4.75
CA VAL A 377 -3.74 24.95 5.36
C VAL A 377 -3.77 24.83 6.87
N VAL A 378 -2.60 24.62 7.47
CA VAL A 378 -2.42 24.51 8.91
C VAL A 378 -1.84 25.80 9.50
N TYR A 379 -2.50 26.31 10.53
CA TYR A 379 -2.06 27.45 11.34
C TYR A 379 -1.60 27.00 12.73
N LEU A 380 -0.56 27.68 13.25
CA LEU A 380 -0.01 27.42 14.58
C LEU A 380 -0.78 28.19 15.67
N PRO A 381 -0.73 27.74 16.94
CA PRO A 381 -1.27 28.49 18.07
C PRO A 381 -0.73 29.93 18.11
N GLY A 382 -1.63 30.91 18.22
CA GLY A 382 -1.31 32.34 18.25
C GLY A 382 -1.14 33.00 16.87
N ASP A 383 -1.21 32.23 15.77
CA ASP A 383 -1.13 32.81 14.43
C ASP A 383 -2.40 33.59 14.10
N TYR A 384 -2.22 34.82 13.61
CA TYR A 384 -3.31 35.62 13.05
C TYR A 384 -3.67 35.08 11.67
N VAL A 385 -4.86 34.51 11.53
CA VAL A 385 -5.39 34.05 10.24
C VAL A 385 -5.84 35.23 9.39
N CYS A 386 -6.46 36.24 10.02
CA CYS A 386 -6.76 37.51 9.37
C CYS A 386 -6.71 38.65 10.38
N LYS A 387 -6.29 39.83 9.93
CA LYS A 387 -6.31 41.05 10.74
C LYS A 387 -7.35 42.02 10.25
N LYS A 388 -8.00 42.71 11.19
CA LYS A 388 -8.98 43.76 10.92
C LYS A 388 -8.36 44.82 10.00
N GLY A 389 -9.08 45.17 8.95
CA GLY A 389 -8.65 46.17 7.96
C GLY A 389 -7.83 45.62 6.79
N GLU A 390 -7.31 44.39 6.84
CA GLU A 390 -6.65 43.78 5.68
C GLU A 390 -7.64 43.49 4.55
N VAL A 391 -7.17 43.39 3.31
CA VAL A 391 -8.04 43.06 2.18
C VAL A 391 -8.40 41.57 2.24
N GLY A 392 -9.69 41.26 2.37
CA GLY A 392 -10.19 39.89 2.41
C GLY A 392 -10.36 39.31 1.01
N ARG A 393 -9.46 38.40 0.62
CA ARG A 393 -9.46 37.73 -0.69
C ARG A 393 -10.01 36.30 -0.66
N GLU A 394 -10.25 35.78 0.54
CA GLU A 394 -10.46 34.35 0.78
C GLU A 394 -11.43 34.16 1.95
N MET A 395 -12.11 33.02 2.04
CA MET A 395 -12.83 32.58 3.24
C MET A 395 -12.23 31.31 3.78
N TYR A 396 -12.51 31.06 5.05
CA TYR A 396 -11.97 29.92 5.78
C TYR A 396 -13.09 29.07 6.34
N ILE A 397 -12.97 27.75 6.14
CA ILE A 397 -13.84 26.73 6.76
C ILE A 397 -12.97 25.96 7.75
N ILE A 398 -13.43 25.83 9.00
CA ILE A 398 -12.65 25.15 10.03
C ILE A 398 -12.84 23.63 9.87
N LYS A 399 -11.79 22.93 9.42
CA LYS A 399 -11.77 21.46 9.33
C LYS A 399 -11.55 20.85 10.72
N ALA A 400 -10.50 21.29 11.41
CA ALA A 400 -10.15 20.82 12.75
C ALA A 400 -9.50 21.94 13.58
N GLY A 401 -9.65 21.86 14.91
CA GLY A 401 -9.20 22.89 15.84
C GLY A 401 -10.23 24.01 16.05
N GLU A 402 -9.76 25.11 16.63
CA GLU A 402 -10.60 26.26 16.93
C GLU A 402 -9.83 27.58 16.77
N VAL A 403 -10.57 28.62 16.36
CA VAL A 403 -10.05 29.98 16.18
C VAL A 403 -10.86 30.96 17.02
N GLN A 404 -10.22 32.01 17.50
CA GLN A 404 -10.81 33.03 18.34
C GLN A 404 -10.87 34.35 17.58
N VAL A 405 -12.06 34.95 17.55
CA VAL A 405 -12.25 36.31 17.04
C VAL A 405 -11.90 37.26 18.17
N VAL A 406 -10.83 38.04 17.99
CA VAL A 406 -10.29 38.93 19.02
C VAL A 406 -10.43 40.41 18.62
N GLY A 407 -10.52 41.28 19.62
CA GLY A 407 -10.38 42.72 19.44
C GLY A 407 -10.41 43.47 20.76
N GLY A 408 -11.10 44.61 20.80
CA GLY A 408 -11.03 45.56 21.91
C GLY A 408 -9.79 46.48 21.82
N PRO A 409 -9.63 47.42 22.78
CA PRO A 409 -8.54 48.40 22.80
C PRO A 409 -7.15 47.74 22.82
N ASP A 410 -7.04 46.61 23.53
CA ASP A 410 -5.77 45.89 23.73
C ASP A 410 -5.57 44.74 22.73
N GLY A 411 -6.51 44.52 21.80
CA GLY A 411 -6.46 43.45 20.80
C GLY A 411 -6.54 42.02 21.34
N LYS A 412 -6.74 41.82 22.65
CA LYS A 412 -6.73 40.52 23.33
C LYS A 412 -8.10 40.04 23.82
N THR A 413 -9.14 40.86 23.73
CA THR A 413 -10.48 40.45 24.20
C THR A 413 -11.08 39.46 23.20
N VAL A 414 -11.45 38.27 23.68
CA VAL A 414 -12.07 37.21 22.86
C VAL A 414 -13.57 37.46 22.78
N PHE A 415 -14.09 37.71 21.58
CA PHE A 415 -15.53 37.90 21.35
C PHE A 415 -16.25 36.56 21.16
N VAL A 416 -15.67 35.67 20.35
CA VAL A 416 -16.25 34.36 20.05
C VAL A 416 -15.15 33.37 19.70
N THR A 417 -15.35 32.11 20.09
CA THR A 417 -14.52 30.98 19.66
C THR A 417 -15.31 30.17 18.63
N LEU A 418 -14.75 30.05 17.43
CA LEU A 418 -15.31 29.28 16.32
C LEU A 418 -14.64 27.90 16.30
N LYS A 419 -15.46 26.85 16.25
CA LYS A 419 -15.03 25.45 16.22
C LYS A 419 -15.21 24.83 14.83
N SER A 420 -14.71 23.61 14.66
CA SER A 420 -14.90 22.80 13.44
C SER A 420 -16.35 22.87 12.91
N GLY A 421 -16.50 22.99 11.59
CA GLY A 421 -17.77 23.19 10.90
C GLY A 421 -18.26 24.64 10.84
N SER A 422 -17.56 25.58 11.48
CA SER A 422 -17.83 27.02 11.36
C SER A 422 -17.07 27.63 10.18
N VAL A 423 -17.59 28.77 9.70
CA VAL A 423 -16.98 29.56 8.63
C VAL A 423 -16.70 30.97 9.12
N PHE A 424 -15.63 31.57 8.61
CA PHE A 424 -15.34 32.99 8.80
C PHE A 424 -14.67 33.60 7.57
N GLY A 425 -14.75 34.93 7.47
CA GLY A 425 -14.20 35.69 6.34
C GLY A 425 -15.13 35.77 5.13
N GLU A 426 -16.34 35.24 5.24
CA GLU A 426 -17.40 35.26 4.23
C GLU A 426 -17.93 36.67 3.94
N ILE A 427 -17.92 37.56 4.93
CA ILE A 427 -18.43 38.93 4.81
C ILE A 427 -17.66 39.71 3.72
N SER A 428 -16.32 39.64 3.72
CA SER A 428 -15.49 40.34 2.72
C SER A 428 -15.67 39.82 1.29
N LEU A 429 -16.18 38.60 1.13
CA LEU A 429 -16.43 38.01 -0.18
C LEU A 429 -17.79 38.42 -0.73
N LEU A 430 -18.82 38.41 0.12
CA LEU A 430 -20.22 38.49 -0.29
C LEU A 430 -20.88 39.86 -0.06
N ALA A 431 -20.20 40.80 0.62
CA ALA A 431 -20.71 42.14 0.87
C ALA A 431 -21.01 42.91 -0.43
N VAL A 432 -22.23 43.46 -0.51
CA VAL A 432 -22.81 44.13 -1.69
C VAL A 432 -22.31 45.59 -1.87
N GLY A 433 -21.44 46.09 -0.99
CA GLY A 433 -21.06 47.52 -0.93
C GLY A 433 -19.56 47.83 -1.01
N GLY A 434 -18.72 46.98 -1.62
CA GLY A 434 -17.30 47.30 -1.83
C GLY A 434 -16.40 47.23 -0.58
N GLY A 435 -16.93 46.77 0.56
CA GLY A 435 -16.17 46.51 1.78
C GLY A 435 -15.28 45.28 1.67
N ASN A 436 -14.22 45.34 0.87
CA ASN A 436 -13.29 44.22 0.66
C ASN A 436 -12.29 44.04 1.82
N ARG A 437 -12.58 44.60 3.01
CA ARG A 437 -11.69 44.57 4.17
C ARG A 437 -12.22 43.67 5.28
N ARG A 438 -11.31 43.00 5.99
CA ARG A 438 -11.61 42.15 7.15
C ARG A 438 -12.18 42.98 8.29
N THR A 439 -13.23 42.47 8.93
CA THR A 439 -14.00 43.19 9.96
C THR A 439 -13.47 42.97 11.38
N ALA A 440 -12.76 41.86 11.61
CA ALA A 440 -12.23 41.47 12.92
C ALA A 440 -10.86 40.81 12.80
N ASN A 441 -10.13 40.71 13.92
CA ASN A 441 -8.94 39.88 14.00
C ASN A 441 -9.36 38.45 14.34
N VAL A 442 -8.79 37.46 13.66
CA VAL A 442 -9.02 36.05 13.97
C VAL A 442 -7.67 35.39 14.21
N VAL A 443 -7.54 34.75 15.37
CA VAL A 443 -6.31 34.12 15.85
C VAL A 443 -6.56 32.64 16.10
N ALA A 444 -5.65 31.78 15.68
CA ALA A 444 -5.71 30.36 16.00
C ALA A 444 -5.43 30.16 17.50
N HIS A 445 -6.34 29.50 18.23
CA HIS A 445 -6.13 29.26 19.67
C HIS A 445 -5.15 28.11 19.91
N GLY A 446 -5.36 27.02 19.17
CA GLY A 446 -4.44 25.89 19.07
C GLY A 446 -3.97 25.68 17.63
N PHE A 447 -3.50 24.48 17.33
CA PHE A 447 -3.28 24.11 15.94
C PHE A 447 -4.63 24.01 15.21
N ALA A 448 -4.77 24.74 14.11
CA ALA A 448 -6.02 24.82 13.36
C ALA A 448 -5.77 24.40 11.90
N ASN A 449 -6.53 23.42 11.43
CA ASN A 449 -6.54 23.04 10.02
C ASN A 449 -7.77 23.65 9.35
N LEU A 450 -7.54 24.50 8.35
CA LEU A 450 -8.55 25.32 7.69
C LEU A 450 -8.58 24.99 6.19
N PHE A 451 -9.77 24.95 5.61
CA PHE A 451 -9.92 25.06 4.15
C PHE A 451 -10.02 26.51 3.74
N ILE A 452 -9.25 26.88 2.73
CA ILE A 452 -9.24 28.20 2.11
C ILE A 452 -10.01 28.10 0.79
N LEU A 453 -10.95 29.02 0.57
CA LEU A 453 -11.61 29.23 -0.70
C LEU A 453 -11.39 30.67 -1.18
N ASP A 454 -10.84 30.81 -2.39
CA ASP A 454 -10.53 32.11 -2.97
C ASP A 454 -11.78 32.81 -3.50
N LYS A 455 -11.81 34.15 -3.44
CA LYS A 455 -12.92 34.97 -3.94
C LYS A 455 -13.18 34.77 -5.42
N LYS A 456 -12.11 34.61 -6.21
CA LYS A 456 -12.19 34.46 -7.66
C LYS A 456 -12.93 33.18 -8.00
N ASP A 457 -12.44 32.06 -7.48
CA ASP A 457 -12.99 30.72 -7.64
C ASP A 457 -14.46 30.68 -7.18
N LEU A 458 -14.76 31.22 -5.99
CA LEU A 458 -16.14 31.30 -5.51
C LEU A 458 -17.04 32.11 -6.46
N ASN A 459 -16.58 33.27 -6.93
CA ASN A 459 -17.38 34.08 -7.85
C ASN A 459 -17.63 33.38 -9.18
N GLU A 460 -16.62 32.71 -9.74
CA GLU A 460 -16.73 31.93 -10.97
C GLU A 460 -17.77 30.81 -10.82
N ILE A 461 -17.74 30.07 -9.71
CA ILE A 461 -18.74 29.04 -9.40
C ILE A 461 -20.14 29.67 -9.27
N LEU A 462 -20.27 30.77 -8.54
CA LEU A 462 -21.58 31.39 -8.27
C LEU A 462 -22.28 31.95 -9.51
N VAL A 463 -21.56 32.25 -10.61
CA VAL A 463 -22.18 32.63 -11.90
C VAL A 463 -23.11 31.52 -12.41
N HIS A 464 -22.75 30.25 -12.19
CA HIS A 464 -23.51 29.10 -12.66
C HIS A 464 -24.68 28.73 -11.73
N TYR A 465 -24.69 29.20 -10.47
CA TYR A 465 -25.70 28.86 -9.46
C TYR A 465 -26.33 30.12 -8.85
N PRO A 466 -27.14 30.89 -9.61
CA PRO A 466 -27.68 32.18 -9.17
C PRO A 466 -28.60 32.09 -7.95
N GLU A 467 -29.36 31.00 -7.79
CA GLU A 467 -30.23 30.80 -6.63
C GLU A 467 -29.42 30.57 -5.35
N SER A 468 -28.37 29.75 -5.41
CA SER A 468 -27.42 29.56 -4.31
C SER A 468 -26.71 30.87 -3.97
N GLN A 469 -26.36 31.67 -4.98
CA GLN A 469 -25.77 33.00 -4.77
C GLN A 469 -26.70 33.93 -3.98
N LYS A 470 -28.00 33.98 -4.33
CA LYS A 470 -29.00 34.77 -3.59
C LYS A 470 -29.11 34.28 -2.14
N LEU A 471 -29.13 32.97 -1.92
CA LEU A 471 -29.21 32.36 -0.59
C LEU A 471 -27.99 32.73 0.27
N LEU A 472 -26.77 32.60 -0.29
CA LEU A 472 -25.53 32.94 0.40
C LEU A 472 -25.48 34.42 0.75
N ARG A 473 -25.85 35.31 -0.18
CA ARG A 473 -25.95 36.76 0.10
C ARG A 473 -26.94 37.04 1.21
N LYS A 474 -28.15 36.45 1.17
CA LYS A 474 -29.15 36.59 2.22
C LYS A 474 -28.61 36.16 3.59
N LYS A 475 -27.97 34.99 3.68
CA LYS A 475 -27.37 34.52 4.93
C LYS A 475 -26.28 35.45 5.46
N THR A 476 -25.44 36.01 4.58
CA THR A 476 -24.40 36.96 5.03
C THR A 476 -24.95 38.31 5.51
N THR A 477 -26.07 38.79 4.95
CA THR A 477 -26.72 40.04 5.42
C THR A 477 -27.45 39.83 6.75
N PHE A 478 -28.04 38.65 6.97
CA PHE A 478 -28.78 38.30 8.18
C PHE A 478 -27.93 37.74 9.32
N THR A 479 -26.61 37.60 9.14
CA THR A 479 -25.68 37.18 10.19
C THR A 479 -24.78 38.34 10.65
N PRO A 480 -25.30 39.46 11.19
CA PRO A 480 -24.52 40.18 12.17
C PRO A 480 -24.39 39.24 13.39
N HIS A 481 -23.20 39.13 13.98
CA HIS A 481 -22.94 38.30 15.16
C HIS A 481 -23.74 38.78 16.39
N THR A 482 -25.05 38.57 16.38
CA THR A 482 -26.00 38.89 17.44
C THR A 482 -27.08 37.83 17.47
N LYS A 483 -26.72 36.57 17.76
CA LYS A 483 -27.61 35.54 18.33
C LYS A 483 -26.87 34.28 18.79
N THR A 484 -25.94 34.45 19.73
CA THR A 484 -25.63 33.41 20.74
C THR A 484 -25.73 34.06 22.12
N ARG A 485 -26.92 34.59 22.42
CA ARG A 485 -27.34 34.87 23.79
C ARG A 485 -28.24 33.71 24.21
N THR A 486 -27.66 32.52 24.32
CA THR A 486 -28.33 31.42 24.99
C THR A 486 -28.44 31.83 26.46
N LYS A 487 -29.65 32.15 26.91
CA LYS A 487 -29.95 32.31 28.33
C LYS A 487 -29.52 31.03 29.02
N LEU A 488 -28.47 31.10 29.82
CA LEU A 488 -28.15 30.08 30.80
C LEU A 488 -29.22 30.19 31.90
N SER A 489 -30.34 29.48 31.74
CA SER A 489 -31.20 29.15 32.87
C SER A 489 -30.45 28.12 33.71
N LEU A 490 -29.99 28.53 34.88
CA LEU A 490 -29.47 27.64 35.93
C LEU A 490 -30.53 26.59 36.27
N PRO A 491 -30.23 25.28 36.19
CA PRO A 491 -30.95 24.29 36.97
C PRO A 491 -30.34 24.29 38.38
N SER A 492 -31.10 24.80 39.33
CA SER A 492 -30.93 24.51 40.74
C SER A 492 -31.19 23.02 40.98
N THR A 493 -30.14 22.23 41.24
CA THR A 493 -30.19 21.11 42.21
C THR A 493 -28.77 20.64 42.52
N PHE A 494 -28.39 20.83 43.78
CA PHE A 494 -27.36 20.11 44.51
C PHE A 494 -27.55 18.59 44.36
N GLY A 495 -26.45 17.84 44.19
CA GLY A 495 -26.47 16.38 44.23
C GLY A 495 -25.13 15.70 43.98
N LYS A 496 -24.26 15.76 45.00
CA LYS A 496 -23.19 14.81 45.41
C LYS A 496 -22.17 14.26 44.39
N SER A 497 -20.91 14.40 44.82
CA SER A 497 -19.68 13.64 44.56
C SER A 497 -19.80 12.32 43.78
N ASP A 498 -18.84 12.09 42.88
CA ASP A 498 -17.84 11.04 43.12
C ASP A 498 -16.55 11.27 42.29
N HIS A 499 -15.43 11.12 42.99
CA HIS A 499 -14.09 11.05 42.45
C HIS A 499 -13.94 9.82 41.55
N ASN A 500 -13.19 9.94 40.45
CA ASN A 500 -12.12 8.98 40.14
C ASN A 500 -11.19 9.51 39.03
N TYR A 501 -9.94 9.70 39.42
CA TYR A 501 -8.78 9.82 38.54
C TYR A 501 -8.43 8.46 37.98
N ILE A 502 -8.21 8.32 36.67
CA ILE A 502 -7.25 7.34 36.12
C ILE A 502 -6.46 8.00 34.98
N LEU A 503 -5.24 8.39 35.34
CA LEU A 503 -4.07 8.50 34.47
C LEU A 503 -3.71 7.11 33.95
N LEU A 504 -3.35 6.98 32.67
CA LEU A 504 -2.46 5.91 32.23
C LEU A 504 -1.67 6.38 31.00
N GLY A 505 -0.40 6.73 31.26
CA GLY A 505 0.62 6.94 30.26
C GLY A 505 1.35 5.65 29.91
N LEU A 506 1.89 5.66 28.69
CA LEU A 506 3.25 5.28 28.29
C LEU A 506 3.96 4.05 28.91
N TRP A 507 4.64 3.36 27.98
CA TRP A 507 5.71 2.33 28.09
C TRP A 507 5.27 0.86 28.06
N TRP A 508 5.64 0.16 26.98
CA TRP A 508 6.68 -0.88 27.10
C TRP A 508 7.37 -1.17 25.77
N SER A 509 8.70 -1.08 25.82
CA SER A 509 9.65 -1.76 24.96
C SER A 509 10.03 -3.07 25.66
N ALA A 510 10.00 -4.19 24.94
CA ALA A 510 10.77 -5.41 25.21
C ALA A 510 10.90 -6.18 23.90
#